data_AF-A0A963E5S2-F1
#
_entry.id   AF-A0A963E5S2-F1
#
_cell.length_a   1.000
_cell.length_b   1.000
_cell.length_c   1.000
_cell.angle_alpha   90.00
_cell.angle_beta   90.00
_cell.angle_gamma   90.00
#
_symmetry.space_group_name_H-M   'P 1'
#
loop_
_entity.id
_entity.type
_entity.pdbx_description
1 polymer ?
#
loop_
_entity_poly.entity_id
_entity_poly.type
_entity_poly.pdbx_seq_one_letter_code
_entity_poly.pdbx_strand_id
1 'polypeptide(L)'
;ADPQSSLVRNLESKTYVGQILVRGVACHHLAFQTPEVDWEIWIEDGPKPLPRRLLLTDKSVEGSPQWTSDLSDWDLAPQFPTDFFAFTPPQDAQKIKFLEAVPAAQPKAAK
;
A
#
# COMPACT_ATOMS: atom_id res chain seq x y z
N ALA A 1 -9.60 3.28 -12.40
CA ALA A 1 -9.80 3.67 -10.99
C ALA A 1 -8.89 4.85 -10.73
N ASP A 2 -9.38 5.92 -10.12
CA ASP A 2 -8.52 7.01 -9.66
C ASP A 2 -7.84 6.56 -8.35
N PRO A 3 -6.51 6.35 -8.32
CA PRO A 3 -5.80 5.89 -7.12
C PRO A 3 -5.92 6.86 -5.94
N GLN A 4 -6.12 8.16 -6.20
CA GLN A 4 -6.32 9.15 -5.15
C GLN A 4 -7.63 8.87 -4.43
N SER A 5 -8.71 8.60 -5.18
CA SER A 5 -10.04 8.39 -4.65
C SER A 5 -10.17 7.19 -3.69
N SER A 6 -9.32 6.17 -3.80
CA SER A 6 -9.37 4.97 -2.95
C SER A 6 -8.64 5.14 -1.63
N LEU A 7 -7.51 5.87 -1.60
CA LEU A 7 -6.69 6.05 -0.39
C LEU A 7 -7.30 7.06 0.60
N VAL A 8 -8.06 8.02 0.09
CA VAL A 8 -8.77 9.02 0.92
C VAL A 8 -10.27 8.75 1.04
N ARG A 9 -10.76 7.63 0.49
CA ARG A 9 -12.17 7.27 0.61
C ARG A 9 -12.50 6.95 2.06
N ASN A 10 -13.60 7.52 2.56
CA ASN A 10 -14.06 7.28 3.93
C ASN A 10 -13.00 7.61 4.99
N LEU A 11 -12.17 8.62 4.74
CA LEU A 11 -11.18 9.06 5.72
C LEU A 11 -11.88 9.64 6.96
N GLU A 12 -11.66 9.01 8.10
CA GLU A 12 -12.17 9.44 9.41
C GLU A 12 -11.25 10.49 10.03
N SER A 13 -9.93 10.31 9.89
CA SER A 13 -8.96 11.26 10.40
C SER A 13 -7.68 11.30 9.56
N LYS A 14 -7.00 12.46 9.60
CA LYS A 14 -5.65 12.66 9.09
C LYS A 14 -4.84 13.44 10.12
N THR A 15 -3.65 12.97 10.41
CA THR A 15 -2.77 13.55 11.43
C THR A 15 -1.37 13.66 10.89
N TYR A 16 -0.80 14.86 10.96
CA TYR A 16 0.65 15.01 10.89
C TYR A 16 1.23 14.75 12.27
N VAL A 17 1.92 13.62 12.42
CA VAL A 17 2.43 13.16 13.72
C VAL A 17 3.70 13.92 14.10
N GLY A 18 4.54 14.26 13.13
CA GLY A 18 5.78 15.00 13.33
C GLY A 18 6.94 14.45 12.53
N GLN A 19 8.15 14.88 12.87
CA GLN A 19 9.39 14.35 12.28
C GLN A 19 9.95 13.21 13.13
N ILE A 20 10.25 12.08 12.48
CA ILE A 20 10.73 10.86 13.12
C ILE A 20 11.87 10.29 12.28
N LEU A 21 12.88 9.71 12.94
CA LEU A 21 13.96 9.00 12.24
C LEU A 21 13.48 7.61 11.81
N VAL A 22 13.55 7.33 10.52
CA VAL A 22 13.40 5.97 9.95
C VAL A 22 14.76 5.53 9.45
N ARG A 23 15.35 4.52 10.11
CA ARG A 23 16.69 4.00 9.77
C ARG A 23 17.77 5.09 9.66
N GLY A 24 17.70 6.10 10.52
CA GLY A 24 18.63 7.23 10.56
C GLY A 24 18.28 8.40 9.62
N VAL A 25 17.20 8.31 8.85
CA VAL A 25 16.75 9.37 7.93
C VAL A 25 15.57 10.11 8.53
N ALA A 26 15.65 11.44 8.60
CA ALA A 26 14.55 12.27 9.08
C ALA A 26 13.37 12.18 8.10
N CYS A 27 12.19 11.85 8.62
CA CYS A 27 10.98 11.69 7.83
C CYS A 27 9.81 12.42 8.48
N HIS A 28 8.96 13.02 7.66
CA HIS A 28 7.61 13.43 8.05
C HIS A 28 6.72 12.19 8.19
N HIS A 29 6.11 12.05 9.36
CA HIS A 29 5.18 10.98 9.66
C HIS A 29 3.74 11.48 9.54
N LEU A 30 2.97 10.82 8.68
CA LEU A 30 1.56 11.08 8.44
C LEU A 30 0.76 9.83 8.78
N ALA A 31 -0.31 9.99 9.56
CA ALA A 31 -1.21 8.92 9.97
C ALA A 31 -2.64 9.21 9.49
N PHE A 32 -3.30 8.17 9.00
CA PHE A 32 -4.62 8.23 8.39
C PHE A 32 -5.49 7.10 8.92
N GLN A 33 -6.76 7.38 9.18
CA GLN A 33 -7.72 6.39 9.66
C GLN A 33 -8.91 6.31 8.72
N THR A 34 -9.34 5.08 8.42
CA THR A 34 -10.56 4.78 7.69
C THR A 34 -11.32 3.68 8.44
N PRO A 35 -12.60 3.39 8.16
CA PRO A 35 -13.34 2.37 8.91
C PRO A 35 -12.68 0.99 8.97
N GLU A 36 -12.03 0.58 7.88
CA GLU A 36 -11.47 -0.77 7.73
C GLU A 36 -9.96 -0.82 7.88
N VAL A 37 -9.24 0.26 7.54
CA VAL A 37 -7.77 0.27 7.53
C VAL A 37 -7.25 1.60 8.09
N ASP A 38 -6.37 1.51 9.08
CA ASP A 38 -5.51 2.63 9.46
C ASP A 38 -4.19 2.49 8.70
N TRP A 39 -3.69 3.58 8.12
CA TRP A 39 -2.42 3.56 7.40
C TRP A 39 -1.55 4.76 7.75
N GLU A 40 -0.26 4.49 7.87
CA GLU A 40 0.76 5.46 8.24
C GLU A 40 1.89 5.43 7.22
N ILE A 41 2.40 6.60 6.86
CA ILE A 41 3.50 6.74 5.91
C ILE A 41 4.55 7.70 6.46
N TRP A 42 5.81 7.33 6.26
CA TRP A 42 6.97 8.14 6.56
C TRP A 42 7.62 8.57 5.26
N ILE A 43 7.70 9.88 5.04
CA ILE A 43 8.26 10.47 3.82
C ILE A 43 9.52 11.23 4.21
N GLU A 44 10.64 10.94 3.55
CA GLU A 44 11.93 11.61 3.77
C GLU A 44 11.76 13.13 3.74
N ASP A 45 12.34 13.81 4.74
CA ASP A 45 12.41 15.27 4.77
C ASP A 45 13.49 15.77 3.81
N GLY A 46 13.23 16.91 3.16
CA GLY A 46 14.15 17.56 2.24
C GLY A 46 13.76 17.47 0.75
N PRO A 47 14.71 17.71 -0.17
CA PRO A 47 14.41 17.97 -1.58
C PRO A 47 13.95 16.75 -2.38
N LYS A 48 14.10 15.53 -1.83
CA LYS A 48 13.69 14.27 -2.46
C LYS A 48 12.77 13.50 -1.49
N PRO A 49 11.49 13.89 -1.40
CA PRO A 49 10.56 13.34 -0.41
C PRO A 49 10.11 11.94 -0.81
N LEU A 50 10.95 10.95 -0.50
CA LEU A 50 10.70 9.55 -0.84
C LEU A 50 10.05 8.82 0.33
N PRO A 51 9.05 7.94 0.08
CA PRO A 51 8.53 7.06 1.11
C PRO A 51 9.66 6.16 1.66
N ARG A 52 9.78 6.12 2.98
CA ARG A 52 10.75 5.30 3.71
C ARG A 52 10.10 4.17 4.49
N ARG A 53 8.85 4.34 4.89
CA ARG A 53 8.06 3.32 5.58
C ARG A 53 6.58 3.48 5.27
N LEU A 54 5.89 2.35 5.22
CA LEU A 54 4.42 2.25 5.21
C LEU A 54 4.00 1.25 6.29
N LEU A 55 3.04 1.61 7.12
CA LEU A 55 2.39 0.72 8.09
C LEU A 55 0.90 0.68 7.80
N LEU A 56 0.33 -0.51 7.76
CA LEU A 56 -1.11 -0.72 7.64
C LEU A 56 -1.59 -1.54 8.83
N THR A 57 -2.70 -1.13 9.43
CA THR A 57 -3.44 -1.87 10.44
C THR A 57 -4.81 -2.21 9.87
N ASP A 58 -5.09 -3.49 9.66
CA ASP A 58 -6.38 -3.95 9.13
C ASP A 58 -7.38 -4.15 10.27
N LYS A 59 -8.31 -3.21 10.44
CA LYS A 59 -9.35 -3.25 11.47
C LYS A 59 -10.50 -4.19 11.12
N SER A 60 -10.57 -4.68 9.89
CA SER A 60 -11.62 -5.60 9.44
C SER A 60 -11.39 -7.05 9.86
N VAL A 61 -10.18 -7.37 10.33
CA VAL A 61 -9.78 -8.71 10.79
C VAL A 61 -9.61 -8.71 12.32
N GLU A 62 -10.15 -9.74 12.98
CA GLU A 62 -10.02 -9.94 14.43
C GLU A 62 -8.55 -9.90 14.87
N GLY A 63 -8.25 -9.14 15.92
CA GLY A 63 -6.88 -8.91 16.39
C GLY A 63 -6.10 -7.82 15.65
N SER A 64 -6.70 -7.19 14.63
CA SER A 64 -6.18 -6.03 13.90
C SER A 64 -4.71 -6.17 13.45
N PRO A 65 -4.41 -7.13 12.55
CA PRO A 65 -3.04 -7.41 12.13
C PRO A 65 -2.39 -6.18 11.50
N GLN A 66 -1.06 -6.10 11.70
CA GLN A 66 -0.26 -5.01 11.18
C GLN A 66 0.75 -5.51 10.15
N TRP A 67 0.90 -4.74 9.07
CA TRP A 67 1.96 -4.91 8.09
C TRP A 67 2.83 -3.67 8.05
N THR A 68 4.14 -3.86 8.08
CA THR A 68 5.11 -2.78 7.92
C THR A 68 6.03 -3.09 6.75
N SER A 69 6.24 -2.10 5.88
CA SER A 69 7.19 -2.17 4.78
C SER A 69 8.20 -1.03 4.90
N ASP A 70 9.47 -1.38 5.02
CA ASP A 70 10.59 -0.43 4.95
C ASP A 70 11.09 -0.34 3.52
N LEU A 71 11.08 0.88 2.98
CA LEU A 71 11.41 1.18 1.59
C LEU A 71 12.80 1.84 1.53
N SER A 72 13.71 1.23 0.78
CA SER A 72 15.08 1.73 0.57
C SER A 72 15.50 1.59 -0.88
N ASP A 73 16.67 2.15 -1.22
CA ASP A 73 17.35 1.93 -2.50
C ASP A 73 16.53 2.35 -3.72
N TRP A 74 15.81 3.47 -3.60
CA TRP A 74 15.04 4.08 -4.69
C TRP A 74 15.93 4.45 -5.88
N ASP A 75 15.63 3.85 -7.04
CA ASP A 75 16.07 4.34 -8.35
C ASP A 75 14.94 5.14 -8.99
N LEU A 76 15.16 6.45 -9.20
CA LEU A 76 14.18 7.37 -9.79
C LEU A 76 14.40 7.61 -11.28
N ALA A 77 15.44 7.02 -11.87
CA ALA A 77 15.70 7.07 -13.30
C ALA A 77 16.06 5.68 -13.85
N PRO A 78 15.27 4.63 -13.55
CA PRO A 78 15.57 3.30 -14.03
C PRO A 78 15.37 3.24 -15.55
N GLN A 79 16.19 2.42 -16.20
CA GLN A 79 16.06 2.10 -17.61
C GLN A 79 15.63 0.65 -17.75
N PHE A 80 14.52 0.41 -18.46
CA PHE A 80 13.99 -0.93 -18.69
C PHE A 80 13.93 -1.21 -20.19
N PRO A 81 14.30 -2.43 -20.64
CA PRO A 81 14.03 -2.87 -22.00
C PRO A 81 12.51 -3.03 -22.22
N THR A 82 12.08 -2.98 -23.48
CA THR A 82 10.65 -3.01 -23.85
C THR A 82 9.91 -4.27 -23.36
N ASP A 83 10.64 -5.37 -23.17
CA ASP A 83 10.13 -6.67 -22.73
C ASP A 83 10.34 -6.95 -21.24
N PHE A 84 10.78 -5.97 -20.44
CA PHE A 84 11.10 -6.17 -19.02
C PHE A 84 9.95 -6.78 -18.21
N PHE A 85 8.71 -6.39 -18.50
CA PHE A 85 7.50 -6.89 -17.84
C PHE A 85 6.83 -8.06 -18.58
N ALA A 86 7.45 -8.57 -19.66
CA ALA A 86 6.95 -9.74 -20.37
C ALA A 86 7.31 -11.01 -19.58
N PHE A 87 6.28 -11.74 -19.17
CA PHE A 87 6.49 -13.02 -18.50
C PHE A 87 6.76 -14.13 -19.51
N THR A 88 7.97 -14.69 -19.47
CA THR A 88 8.31 -15.92 -20.20
C THR A 88 8.30 -17.08 -19.20
N PRO A 89 7.35 -18.04 -19.30
CA PRO A 89 7.27 -19.14 -18.35
C PRO A 89 8.51 -20.04 -18.44
N PRO A 90 9.11 -20.47 -17.31
CA PRO A 90 10.12 -21.52 -17.32
C PRO A 90 9.50 -22.83 -17.82
N GLN A 91 10.35 -23.77 -18.29
CA GLN A 91 9.93 -24.96 -19.02
C GLN A 91 8.88 -25.83 -18.29
N ASP A 92 8.94 -25.84 -16.98
CA ASP A 92 8.14 -26.64 -16.06
C ASP A 92 6.98 -25.85 -15.41
N ALA A 93 6.82 -24.56 -15.75
CA ALA A 93 5.71 -23.77 -15.25
C ALA A 93 4.37 -24.28 -15.79
N GLN A 94 3.44 -24.53 -14.87
CA GLN A 94 2.06 -24.87 -15.21
C GLN A 94 1.19 -23.62 -15.16
N LYS A 95 0.44 -23.37 -16.24
CA LYS A 95 -0.53 -22.28 -16.28
C LYS A 95 -1.75 -22.64 -15.43
N ILE A 96 -1.93 -21.92 -14.32
CA ILE A 96 -3.15 -22.00 -13.51
C ILE A 96 -4.27 -21.28 -14.26
N LYS A 97 -5.41 -21.97 -14.46
CA LYS A 97 -6.63 -21.34 -14.98
C LYS A 97 -7.23 -20.50 -13.86
N PHE A 98 -7.41 -19.20 -14.11
CA PHE A 98 -8.23 -18.37 -13.22
C PHE A 98 -9.67 -18.90 -13.24
N LEU A 99 -10.25 -19.08 -12.06
CA LEU A 99 -11.68 -19.31 -11.94
C LEU A 99 -12.41 -18.04 -12.34
N GLU A 100 -13.56 -18.17 -13.00
CA GLU A 100 -14.44 -17.03 -13.21
C GLU A 100 -14.83 -16.47 -11.83
N ALA A 101 -14.76 -15.14 -11.70
CA ALA A 101 -15.12 -14.49 -10.45
C ALA A 101 -16.57 -14.84 -10.11
N VAL A 102 -16.78 -15.51 -8.98
CA VAL A 102 -18.12 -15.67 -8.41
C VAL A 102 -18.62 -14.25 -8.10
N PRO A 103 -19.82 -13.84 -8.59
CA PRO A 103 -20.37 -12.54 -8.26
C PRO A 103 -20.39 -12.37 -6.74
N ALA A 104 -19.82 -11.27 -6.23
CA ALA A 104 -19.85 -10.97 -4.80
C ALA A 104 -21.30 -11.02 -4.32
N ALA A 105 -21.57 -11.83 -3.29
CA ALA A 105 -22.89 -11.89 -2.69
C ALA A 105 -23.27 -10.50 -2.17
N GLN A 106 -24.35 -9.93 -2.69
CA GLN A 106 -24.87 -8.66 -2.20
C GLN A 106 -25.25 -8.81 -0.71
N PRO A 107 -24.88 -7.86 0.17
CA PRO A 107 -25.36 -7.86 1.54
C PRO A 107 -26.89 -7.85 1.53
N LYS A 108 -27.53 -8.84 2.15
CA LYS A 108 -28.98 -8.84 2.36
C LYS A 108 -29.33 -7.58 3.18
N ALA A 109 -30.19 -6.72 2.63
CA ALA A 109 -30.80 -5.64 3.39
C ALA A 109 -31.51 -6.22 4.62
N ALA A 110 -31.14 -5.74 5.81
CA ALA A 110 -31.84 -6.05 7.04
C ALA A 110 -33.26 -5.45 6.96
N LYS A 111 -34.26 -6.27 7.32
CA LYS A 111 -35.66 -5.84 7.50
C LYS A 111 -35.84 -5.14 8.83
#